data_AF-A0A9W8PP49-F1
#
_entry.id   AF-A0A9W8PP49-F1
#
_cell.length_a   1.000
_cell.length_b   1.000
_cell.length_c   1.000
_cell.angle_alpha   90.00
_cell.angle_beta   90.00
_cell.angle_gamma   90.00
#
_symmetry.space_group_name_H-M   'P 1'
#
loop_
_entity.id
_entity.type
_entity.pdbx_description
1 polymer ?
#
loop_
_entity_poly.entity_id
_entity_poly.type
_entity_poly.pdbx_seq_one_letter_code
_entity_poly.pdbx_strand_id
1 'polypeptide(L)'
;MNPIIIDDDGDAHLEAPPPRAPGPVRRDLGRAQEARMHPYNQSQGVRNSNRISFQTIQDTMSYTDHRQANMMIRSGADLTLTELYEISTILQSLGLKMDTPATTSDFERFLAGVFDGWNSNTLIRAADLLRPRQFVDTRIQVGILSQNHPLSAQKIKAGVTPDEQKRERRAGQPVYFGLVGLNSETGVVDWAWRDKKNAAVNPQYVRLNHGQTSITIRTQAMLQYDNVERDRIRAFNSSLITNCARRIIQKWAQAGTALDPFIDNIDRPFGLMSLQLSGPIVIAEGDRLIEAGRAYTAQSQTLHTLFR
;
A
#
# COMPACT_ATOMS: atom_id res chain seq x y z
N MET A 1 25.43 49.53 60.42
CA MET A 1 25.35 48.44 61.41
C MET A 1 25.76 47.17 60.71
N ASN A 2 26.92 46.66 61.09
CA ASN A 2 27.55 45.44 60.60
C ASN A 2 27.53 44.42 61.79
N PRO A 3 27.98 43.17 61.63
CA PRO A 3 27.16 41.96 61.54
C PRO A 3 27.27 41.09 62.80
N ILE A 4 26.51 39.99 62.87
CA ILE A 4 26.84 38.87 63.76
C ILE A 4 27.18 37.65 62.91
N ILE A 5 28.46 37.30 63.02
CA ILE A 5 29.13 36.06 62.63
C ILE A 5 29.09 35.16 63.85
N ILE A 6 28.77 33.88 63.67
CA ILE A 6 29.38 32.77 64.41
C ILE A 6 29.71 31.70 63.37
N ASP A 7 31.00 31.63 63.03
CA ASP A 7 31.69 30.44 62.56
C ASP A 7 31.78 29.42 63.71
N ASP A 8 31.79 28.11 63.44
CA ASP A 8 33.01 27.29 63.61
C ASP A 8 32.79 25.80 63.29
N ASP A 9 33.48 25.37 62.25
CA ASP A 9 34.21 24.12 61.98
C ASP A 9 33.72 22.72 62.36
N GLY A 10 33.79 21.84 61.35
CA GLY A 10 33.70 20.40 61.46
C GLY A 10 33.93 19.70 60.12
N ASP A 11 35.15 19.84 59.58
CA ASP A 11 35.69 19.04 58.48
C ASP A 11 35.46 17.53 58.71
N ALA A 12 34.78 16.87 57.78
CA ALA A 12 34.82 15.42 57.63
C ALA A 12 34.68 15.03 56.15
N HIS A 13 35.84 14.90 55.52
CA HIS A 13 36.21 13.94 54.48
C HIS A 13 35.13 13.38 53.55
N LEU A 14 35.32 13.68 52.26
CA LEU A 14 34.89 12.91 51.10
C LEU A 14 35.14 11.40 51.29
N GLU A 15 34.08 10.60 51.44
CA GLU A 15 34.12 9.17 51.12
C GLU A 15 33.48 8.94 49.75
N ALA A 16 34.33 8.67 48.77
CA ALA A 16 33.92 8.12 47.49
C ALA A 16 33.35 6.70 47.67
N PRO A 17 32.30 6.31 46.93
CA PRO A 17 31.76 4.96 47.02
C PRO A 17 32.82 3.94 46.56
N PRO A 18 32.86 2.74 47.18
CA PRO A 18 33.92 1.76 46.96
C PRO A 18 33.92 1.23 45.51
N PRO A 19 35.10 0.84 44.98
CA PRO A 19 35.22 0.28 43.64
C PRO A 19 34.48 -1.07 43.56
N ARG A 20 33.61 -1.21 42.56
CA ARG A 20 32.98 -2.50 42.26
C ARG A 20 34.04 -3.52 41.84
N ALA A 21 34.00 -4.69 42.45
CA ALA A 21 34.87 -5.82 42.16
C ALA A 21 34.80 -6.25 40.67
N PRO A 22 35.91 -6.76 40.10
CA PRO A 22 35.95 -7.20 38.72
C PRO A 22 35.17 -8.52 38.54
N GLY A 23 34.10 -8.45 37.76
CA GLY A 23 33.36 -9.63 37.28
C GLY A 23 34.16 -10.40 36.22
N PRO A 24 33.81 -11.67 35.97
CA PRO A 24 34.69 -12.63 35.29
C PRO A 24 34.85 -12.31 33.81
N VAL A 25 36.11 -12.40 33.36
CA VAL A 25 36.52 -12.40 31.95
C VAL A 25 35.91 -13.60 31.24
N ARG A 26 35.05 -13.38 30.25
CA ARG A 26 34.66 -14.40 29.27
C ARG A 26 35.14 -13.99 27.88
N ARG A 27 35.95 -14.88 27.31
CA ARG A 27 36.61 -14.81 26.01
C ARG A 27 35.61 -14.76 24.85
N ASP A 28 36.00 -14.05 23.81
CA ASP A 28 35.47 -14.12 22.44
C ASP A 28 35.22 -15.54 21.98
N LEU A 29 34.00 -15.82 21.51
CA LEU A 29 33.68 -16.83 20.51
C LEU A 29 32.37 -16.45 19.81
N GLY A 30 32.42 -16.28 18.49
CA GLY A 30 31.29 -16.58 17.62
C GLY A 30 30.45 -15.40 17.16
N ARG A 31 30.91 -14.78 16.06
CA ARG A 31 30.14 -14.20 14.95
C ARG A 31 28.68 -14.68 14.90
N ALA A 32 27.76 -13.93 15.48
CA ALA A 32 26.33 -14.09 15.27
C ALA A 32 25.90 -13.13 14.17
N GLN A 33 25.52 -13.69 13.01
CA GLN A 33 24.74 -13.01 11.99
C GLN A 33 23.46 -12.48 12.63
N GLU A 34 23.38 -11.16 12.82
CA GLU A 34 22.11 -10.50 13.07
C GLU A 34 21.25 -10.66 11.80
N ALA A 35 20.36 -11.64 11.86
CA ALA A 35 19.27 -11.81 10.93
C ALA A 35 18.44 -10.51 10.93
N ARG A 36 18.62 -9.72 9.87
CA ARG A 36 17.68 -8.65 9.50
C ARG A 36 16.29 -9.28 9.38
N MET A 37 15.43 -9.01 10.36
CA MET A 37 14.00 -9.25 10.25
C MET A 37 13.43 -8.34 9.15
N HIS A 38 13.44 -8.84 7.92
CA HIS A 38 12.54 -8.40 6.86
C HIS A 38 11.26 -9.24 6.97
N PRO A 39 10.05 -8.65 7.07
CA PRO A 39 8.80 -9.39 7.18
C PRO A 39 8.30 -9.88 5.81
N TYR A 40 9.20 -10.38 4.96
CA TYR A 40 8.89 -10.95 3.65
C TYR A 40 9.83 -12.10 3.36
N ASN A 41 9.64 -13.23 4.04
CA ASN A 41 9.94 -14.58 3.53
C ASN A 41 9.58 -15.62 4.59
N GLN A 42 8.30 -15.99 4.65
CA GLN A 42 7.88 -17.24 5.27
C GLN A 42 6.83 -17.90 4.36
N SER A 43 7.30 -18.66 3.37
CA SER A 43 6.58 -19.81 2.82
C SER A 43 7.40 -20.48 1.70
N GLN A 44 8.53 -21.09 2.06
CA GLN A 44 9.06 -22.23 1.32
C GLN A 44 8.94 -23.43 2.26
N GLY A 45 7.90 -24.26 2.05
CA GLY A 45 7.76 -25.48 2.86
C GLY A 45 6.36 -26.05 3.09
N VAL A 46 5.28 -25.55 2.46
CA VAL A 46 3.97 -26.23 2.49
C VAL A 46 3.52 -26.54 1.07
N ARG A 47 3.44 -27.83 0.76
CA ARG A 47 3.08 -28.40 -0.54
C ARG A 47 1.64 -28.03 -0.93
N ASN A 48 1.50 -27.28 -2.04
CA ASN A 48 0.53 -27.39 -3.14
C ASN A 48 -0.97 -27.67 -2.92
N SER A 49 -1.51 -27.76 -1.70
CA SER A 49 -2.91 -28.16 -1.47
C SER A 49 -3.94 -27.04 -1.69
N ASN A 50 -3.49 -25.81 -1.96
CA ASN A 50 -4.38 -24.64 -2.09
C ASN A 50 -4.46 -24.06 -3.51
N ARG A 51 -3.79 -24.65 -4.50
CA ARG A 51 -3.81 -24.13 -5.88
C ARG A 51 -5.08 -24.61 -6.58
N ILE A 52 -5.76 -23.69 -7.27
CA ILE A 52 -6.92 -24.01 -8.09
C ILE A 52 -6.50 -24.98 -9.21
N SER A 53 -7.11 -26.16 -9.24
CA SER A 53 -6.95 -27.18 -10.28
C SER A 53 -8.28 -27.89 -10.51
N PHE A 54 -8.42 -28.60 -11.64
CA PHE A 54 -9.61 -29.39 -11.94
C PHE A 54 -9.93 -30.40 -10.83
N GLN A 55 -8.93 -31.16 -10.38
CA GLN A 55 -9.08 -32.13 -9.29
C GLN A 55 -9.50 -31.45 -7.99
N THR A 56 -8.88 -30.32 -7.63
CA THR A 56 -9.24 -29.61 -6.40
C THR A 56 -10.68 -29.09 -6.44
N ILE A 57 -11.15 -28.58 -7.58
CA ILE A 57 -12.55 -28.16 -7.74
C ILE A 57 -13.50 -29.36 -7.58
N GLN A 58 -13.16 -30.50 -8.20
CA GLN A 58 -13.94 -31.73 -8.10
C GLN A 58 -14.05 -32.22 -6.65
N ASP A 59 -12.98 -32.12 -5.88
CA ASP A 59 -12.92 -32.63 -4.51
C ASP A 59 -13.59 -31.70 -3.49
N THR A 60 -13.62 -30.37 -3.75
CA THR A 60 -14.06 -29.39 -2.75
C THR A 60 -15.37 -28.69 -3.07
N MET A 61 -15.88 -28.76 -4.30
CA MET A 61 -17.05 -27.98 -4.73
C MET A 61 -18.21 -28.88 -5.15
N SER A 62 -19.43 -28.46 -4.83
CA SER A 62 -20.64 -29.05 -5.41
C SER A 62 -20.80 -28.56 -6.85
N TYR A 63 -21.28 -29.45 -7.72
CA TYR A 63 -21.55 -29.18 -9.13
C TYR A 63 -22.72 -30.04 -9.63
N THR A 64 -23.22 -29.74 -10.82
CA THR A 64 -24.24 -30.54 -11.51
C THR A 64 -23.64 -31.30 -12.69
N ASP A 65 -24.17 -32.48 -13.02
CA ASP A 65 -23.68 -33.26 -14.16
C ASP A 65 -24.21 -32.73 -15.50
N HIS A 66 -25.46 -32.23 -15.51
CA HIS A 66 -26.14 -31.83 -16.72
C HIS A 66 -27.21 -30.77 -16.45
N ARG A 67 -27.44 -29.91 -17.44
CA ARG A 67 -28.49 -28.90 -17.41
C ARG A 67 -29.07 -28.68 -18.82
N GLN A 68 -30.40 -28.59 -18.90
CA GLN A 68 -31.08 -28.26 -20.16
C GLN A 68 -30.87 -26.78 -20.53
N ALA A 69 -31.00 -26.48 -21.83
CA ALA A 69 -31.01 -25.11 -22.33
C ALA A 69 -32.09 -24.26 -21.64
N ASN A 70 -31.76 -23.00 -21.36
CA ASN A 70 -32.60 -22.01 -20.67
C ASN A 70 -32.93 -22.33 -19.21
N MET A 71 -32.26 -23.31 -18.59
CA MET A 71 -32.35 -23.50 -17.15
C MET A 71 -31.57 -22.41 -16.41
N MET A 72 -32.22 -21.86 -15.38
CA MET A 72 -31.63 -20.82 -14.56
C MET A 72 -30.54 -21.39 -13.63
N ILE A 73 -29.39 -20.71 -13.60
CA ILE A 73 -28.27 -21.01 -12.71
C ILE A 73 -28.35 -20.04 -11.52
N ARG A 74 -28.50 -20.57 -10.31
CA ARG A 74 -28.70 -19.79 -9.07
C ARG A 74 -27.45 -19.75 -8.20
N SER A 75 -26.55 -20.71 -8.36
CA SER A 75 -25.36 -20.86 -7.53
C SER A 75 -24.23 -21.58 -8.28
N GLY A 76 -23.05 -21.62 -7.66
CA GLY A 76 -21.94 -22.43 -8.18
C GLY A 76 -22.26 -23.92 -8.28
N ALA A 77 -23.15 -24.44 -7.44
CA ALA A 77 -23.57 -25.84 -7.47
C ALA A 77 -24.41 -26.21 -8.70
N ASP A 78 -24.97 -25.22 -9.40
CA ASP A 78 -25.74 -25.41 -10.64
C ASP A 78 -24.85 -25.40 -11.89
N LEU A 79 -23.54 -25.16 -11.73
CA LEU A 79 -22.54 -25.24 -12.79
C LEU A 79 -21.99 -26.66 -12.90
N THR A 80 -21.58 -27.06 -14.09
CA THR A 80 -20.85 -28.32 -14.27
C THR A 80 -19.41 -28.19 -13.80
N LEU A 81 -18.74 -29.33 -13.58
CA LEU A 81 -17.33 -29.35 -13.20
C LEU A 81 -16.45 -28.62 -14.23
N THR A 82 -16.71 -28.81 -15.53
CA THR A 82 -15.99 -28.12 -16.60
C THR A 82 -16.28 -26.62 -16.61
N GLU A 83 -17.54 -26.21 -16.41
CA GLU A 83 -17.93 -24.80 -16.29
C GLU A 83 -17.23 -24.11 -15.10
N LEU A 84 -17.17 -24.78 -13.94
CA LEU A 84 -16.44 -24.29 -12.77
C LEU A 84 -14.95 -24.13 -13.07
N TYR A 85 -14.34 -25.13 -13.71
CA TYR A 85 -12.92 -25.04 -14.09
C TYR A 85 -12.65 -23.88 -15.05
N GLU A 86 -13.49 -23.69 -16.07
CA GLU A 86 -13.35 -22.58 -17.04
C GLU A 86 -13.53 -21.21 -16.37
N ILE A 87 -14.52 -21.04 -15.48
CA ILE A 87 -14.70 -19.80 -14.71
C ILE A 87 -13.50 -19.54 -13.79
N SER A 88 -12.86 -20.59 -13.26
CA SER A 88 -11.67 -20.44 -12.42
C SER A 88 -10.51 -19.77 -13.17
N THR A 89 -10.43 -19.92 -14.49
CA THR A 89 -9.39 -19.27 -15.33
C THR A 89 -9.50 -17.74 -15.34
N ILE A 90 -10.71 -17.19 -15.12
CA ILE A 90 -10.95 -15.75 -14.97
C ILE A 90 -10.28 -15.24 -13.70
N LEU A 91 -10.44 -15.97 -12.59
CA LEU A 91 -9.81 -15.64 -11.32
C LEU A 91 -8.29 -15.81 -11.40
N GLN A 92 -7.81 -16.84 -12.09
CA GLN A 92 -6.37 -17.02 -12.33
C GLN A 92 -5.77 -15.86 -13.14
N SER A 93 -6.51 -15.32 -14.12
CA SER A 93 -6.09 -14.12 -14.87
C SER A 93 -5.91 -12.90 -13.97
N LEU A 94 -6.79 -12.74 -12.98
CA LEU A 94 -6.62 -11.72 -11.94
C LEU A 94 -5.37 -11.99 -11.09
N GLY A 95 -5.17 -13.23 -10.66
CA GLY A 95 -4.01 -13.61 -9.85
C GLY A 95 -2.68 -13.31 -10.54
N LEU A 96 -2.58 -13.61 -11.84
CA LEU A 96 -1.43 -13.23 -12.68
C LEU A 96 -1.24 -11.71 -12.75
N LYS A 97 -2.33 -10.95 -12.91
CA LYS A 97 -2.25 -9.48 -13.03
C LYS A 97 -1.85 -8.78 -11.73
N MET A 98 -2.21 -9.37 -10.60
CA MET A 98 -1.97 -8.86 -9.26
C MET A 98 -0.70 -9.43 -8.61
N ASP A 99 0.02 -10.29 -9.33
CA ASP A 99 1.18 -11.04 -8.83
C ASP A 99 0.86 -11.76 -7.50
N THR A 100 -0.31 -12.37 -7.43
CA THR A 100 -0.80 -13.10 -6.26
C THR A 100 -1.54 -14.35 -6.75
N PRO A 101 -0.96 -15.54 -6.63
CA PRO A 101 -1.60 -16.76 -7.08
C PRO A 101 -2.97 -16.97 -6.43
N ALA A 102 -3.99 -17.22 -7.26
CA ALA A 102 -5.33 -17.49 -6.77
C ALA A 102 -5.41 -18.86 -6.08
N THR A 103 -6.08 -18.91 -4.94
CA THR A 103 -6.28 -20.15 -4.17
C THR A 103 -7.70 -20.70 -4.32
N THR A 104 -7.92 -21.95 -3.92
CA THR A 104 -9.27 -22.55 -3.88
C THR A 104 -10.24 -21.72 -3.03
N SER A 105 -9.80 -21.23 -1.87
CA SER A 105 -10.64 -20.37 -1.02
C SER A 105 -10.93 -19.00 -1.66
N ASP A 106 -10.02 -18.48 -2.48
CA ASP A 106 -10.32 -17.28 -3.27
C ASP A 106 -11.36 -17.58 -4.34
N PHE A 107 -11.34 -18.79 -4.91
CA PHE A 107 -12.32 -19.23 -5.89
C PHE A 107 -13.72 -19.41 -5.29
N GLU A 108 -13.83 -19.99 -4.09
CA GLU A 108 -15.09 -20.07 -3.35
C GLU A 108 -15.65 -18.67 -3.05
N ARG A 109 -14.80 -17.76 -2.55
CA ARG A 109 -15.21 -16.37 -2.29
C ARG A 109 -15.64 -15.66 -3.57
N PHE A 110 -14.94 -15.90 -4.67
CA PHE A 110 -15.28 -15.35 -5.97
C PHE A 110 -16.65 -15.85 -6.45
N LEU A 111 -16.91 -17.16 -6.40
CA LEU A 111 -18.21 -17.73 -6.79
C LEU A 111 -19.33 -17.19 -5.91
N ALA A 112 -19.12 -17.10 -4.60
CA ALA A 112 -20.09 -16.50 -3.69
C ALA A 112 -20.41 -15.04 -4.10
N GLY A 113 -19.40 -14.25 -4.45
CA GLY A 113 -19.59 -12.88 -4.95
C GLY A 113 -20.28 -12.81 -6.32
N VAL A 114 -20.06 -13.78 -7.20
CA VAL A 114 -20.75 -13.86 -8.51
C VAL A 114 -22.25 -14.04 -8.33
N PHE A 115 -22.68 -14.89 -7.41
CA PHE A 115 -24.09 -15.20 -7.18
C PHE A 115 -24.74 -14.35 -6.06
N ASP A 116 -24.01 -13.44 -5.42
CA ASP A 116 -24.57 -12.55 -4.40
C ASP A 116 -25.68 -11.65 -5.00
N GLY A 117 -26.91 -11.90 -4.55
CA GLY A 117 -28.12 -11.23 -5.06
C GLY A 117 -28.37 -11.38 -6.56
N TRP A 118 -27.74 -12.37 -7.23
CA TRP A 118 -27.77 -12.51 -8.69
C TRP A 118 -27.97 -13.96 -9.13
N ASN A 119 -28.68 -14.16 -10.25
CA ASN A 119 -28.80 -15.44 -10.97
C ASN A 119 -28.77 -15.18 -12.48
N SER A 120 -28.69 -16.23 -13.30
CA SER A 120 -28.54 -16.10 -14.75
C SER A 120 -29.68 -15.35 -15.47
N ASN A 121 -30.87 -15.24 -14.87
CA ASN A 121 -31.98 -14.47 -15.46
C ASN A 121 -31.95 -12.98 -15.07
N THR A 122 -31.04 -12.60 -14.18
CA THR A 122 -30.91 -11.23 -13.68
C THR A 122 -30.02 -10.41 -14.62
N LEU A 123 -30.46 -9.20 -14.98
CA LEU A 123 -29.68 -8.29 -15.81
C LEU A 123 -28.31 -7.99 -15.18
N ILE A 124 -27.27 -8.02 -16.02
CA ILE A 124 -25.90 -7.71 -15.61
C ILE A 124 -25.73 -6.20 -15.64
N ARG A 125 -25.31 -5.63 -14.50
CA ARG A 125 -24.98 -4.21 -14.41
C ARG A 125 -23.64 -3.95 -15.09
N ALA A 126 -23.44 -2.73 -15.57
CA ALA A 126 -22.13 -2.30 -16.05
C ALA A 126 -21.07 -2.47 -14.94
N ALA A 127 -19.83 -2.76 -15.33
CA ALA A 127 -18.72 -2.80 -14.38
C ALA A 127 -18.46 -1.41 -13.80
N ASP A 128 -18.06 -1.38 -12.53
CA ASP A 128 -17.72 -0.13 -11.89
C ASP A 128 -16.53 0.51 -12.59
N LEU A 129 -16.61 1.82 -12.78
CA LEU A 129 -15.46 2.57 -13.27
C LEU A 129 -14.40 2.65 -12.18
N LEU A 130 -13.14 2.60 -12.60
CA LEU A 130 -12.03 2.80 -11.69
C LEU A 130 -12.10 4.21 -11.10
N ARG A 131 -12.43 4.31 -9.81
CA ARG A 131 -12.56 5.62 -9.16
C ARG A 131 -11.24 6.39 -9.21
N PRO A 132 -11.27 7.71 -9.46
CA PRO A 132 -10.09 8.55 -9.36
C PRO A 132 -9.62 8.64 -7.91
N ARG A 133 -8.30 8.78 -7.73
CA ARG A 133 -7.69 9.00 -6.41
C ARG A 133 -8.15 10.34 -5.86
N GLN A 134 -8.55 10.34 -4.60
CA GLN A 134 -9.01 11.51 -3.85
C GLN A 134 -7.88 12.07 -2.98
N PHE A 135 -8.05 13.30 -2.51
CA PHE A 135 -7.08 13.96 -1.64
C PHE A 135 -6.74 13.11 -0.40
N VAL A 136 -7.75 12.53 0.23
CA VAL A 136 -7.64 11.70 1.45
C VAL A 136 -7.03 10.31 1.19
N ASP A 137 -7.02 9.86 -0.07
CA ASP A 137 -6.45 8.57 -0.45
C ASP A 137 -4.92 8.61 -0.43
N THR A 138 -4.32 9.77 -0.70
CA THR A 138 -2.88 9.90 -0.94
C THR A 138 -2.14 10.73 0.10
N ARG A 139 -2.86 11.27 1.09
CA ARG A 139 -2.31 12.23 2.06
C ARG A 139 -2.81 11.96 3.47
N ILE A 140 -1.97 12.30 4.43
CA ILE A 140 -2.23 12.26 5.86
C ILE A 140 -2.07 13.65 6.46
N GLN A 141 -2.80 13.95 7.53
CA GLN A 141 -2.57 15.17 8.30
C GLN A 141 -1.32 14.97 9.17
N VAL A 142 -0.35 15.87 9.06
CA VAL A 142 0.97 15.74 9.73
C VAL A 142 1.31 16.90 10.66
N GLY A 143 0.40 17.85 10.82
CA GLY A 143 0.68 19.01 11.67
C GLY A 143 -0.25 20.16 11.39
N ILE A 144 0.21 21.31 11.83
CA ILE A 144 -0.47 22.59 11.66
C ILE A 144 0.53 23.67 11.23
N LEU A 145 0.02 24.74 10.62
CA LEU A 145 0.80 25.93 10.35
C LEU A 145 1.21 26.59 11.67
N SER A 146 2.52 26.82 11.87
CA SER A 146 3.05 27.50 13.06
C SER A 146 2.74 29.01 13.05
N GLN A 147 2.59 29.59 11.86
CA GLN A 147 2.29 30.99 11.61
C GLN A 147 1.44 31.12 10.34
N ASN A 148 0.94 32.33 10.05
CA ASN A 148 0.28 32.60 8.79
C ASN A 148 1.25 32.32 7.63
N HIS A 149 0.84 31.50 6.66
CA HIS A 149 1.65 31.21 5.49
C HIS A 149 1.88 32.50 4.68
N PRO A 150 3.09 32.80 4.19
CA PRO A 150 3.33 34.01 3.41
C PRO A 150 2.39 34.15 2.21
N LEU A 151 2.02 35.39 1.92
CA LEU A 151 1.35 35.75 0.67
C LEU A 151 2.33 35.55 -0.51
N SER A 152 1.81 35.15 -1.66
CA SER A 152 2.62 35.11 -2.88
C SER A 152 2.92 36.52 -3.37
N ALA A 153 4.03 36.70 -4.10
CA ALA A 153 4.39 37.98 -4.69
C ALA A 153 3.24 38.58 -5.54
N GLN A 154 2.49 37.74 -6.23
CA GLN A 154 1.31 38.15 -7.01
C GLN A 154 0.19 38.73 -6.13
N LYS A 155 -0.07 38.14 -4.96
CA LYS A 155 -1.07 38.65 -4.01
C LYS A 155 -0.63 39.96 -3.38
N ILE A 156 0.65 40.08 -3.05
CA ILE A 156 1.24 41.32 -2.53
C ILE A 156 1.09 42.43 -3.58
N LYS A 157 1.42 42.14 -4.85
CA LYS A 157 1.22 43.08 -5.97
C LYS A 157 -0.25 43.46 -6.20
N ALA A 158 -1.18 42.55 -5.89
CA ALA A 158 -2.61 42.80 -5.96
C ALA A 158 -3.17 43.54 -4.72
N GLY A 159 -2.31 44.00 -3.80
CA GLY A 159 -2.72 44.77 -2.61
C GLY A 159 -3.35 43.93 -1.49
N VAL A 160 -3.32 42.60 -1.59
CA VAL A 160 -3.86 41.72 -0.54
C VAL A 160 -3.05 41.87 0.74
N THR A 161 -3.72 42.20 1.83
CA THR A 161 -3.11 42.36 3.15
C THR A 161 -3.03 41.03 3.91
N PRO A 162 -2.16 40.91 4.94
CA PRO A 162 -2.10 39.72 5.78
C PRO A 162 -3.43 39.36 6.46
N ASP A 163 -4.29 40.34 6.75
CA ASP A 163 -5.60 40.13 7.38
C ASP A 163 -6.61 39.49 6.41
N GLU A 164 -6.44 39.75 5.11
CA GLU A 164 -7.21 39.14 4.02
C GLU A 164 -6.70 37.75 3.62
N GLN A 165 -5.73 37.20 4.37
CA GLN A 165 -5.24 35.85 4.16
C GLN A 165 -6.37 34.82 4.30
N LYS A 166 -6.46 33.93 3.31
CA LYS A 166 -7.42 32.81 3.31
C LYS A 166 -7.34 32.00 4.61
N ARG A 167 -8.49 31.60 5.14
CA ARG A 167 -8.60 30.92 6.43
C ARG A 167 -7.66 29.73 6.54
N GLU A 168 -7.56 28.89 5.50
CA GLU A 168 -6.74 27.68 5.46
C GLU A 168 -5.23 27.93 5.46
N ARG A 169 -4.81 29.19 5.29
CA ARG A 169 -3.41 29.63 5.29
C ARG A 169 -3.01 30.32 6.60
N ARG A 170 -3.92 30.39 7.58
CA ARG A 170 -3.67 31.02 8.88
C ARG A 170 -2.99 30.06 9.85
N ALA A 171 -2.32 30.60 10.86
CA ALA A 171 -1.73 29.82 11.94
C ALA A 171 -2.76 28.86 12.57
N GLY A 172 -2.30 27.68 12.99
CA GLY A 172 -3.12 26.63 13.59
C GLY A 172 -3.93 25.78 12.60
N GLN A 173 -3.94 26.11 11.30
CA GLN A 173 -4.65 25.30 10.30
C GLN A 173 -3.91 24.00 9.96
N PRO A 174 -4.63 22.92 9.64
CA PRO A 174 -4.05 21.61 9.37
C PRO A 174 -3.22 21.61 8.08
N VAL A 175 -2.08 20.91 8.16
CA VAL A 175 -1.19 20.65 7.03
C VAL A 175 -1.16 19.15 6.75
N TYR A 176 -1.20 18.83 5.48
CA TYR A 176 -1.22 17.47 4.96
C TYR A 176 0.07 17.19 4.21
N PHE A 177 0.53 15.95 4.29
CA PHE A 177 1.68 15.46 3.56
C PHE A 177 1.33 14.14 2.89
N GLY A 178 1.87 13.93 1.69
CA GLY A 178 1.74 12.65 1.02
C GLY A 178 2.10 12.71 -0.45
N LEU A 179 1.66 11.68 -1.17
CA LEU A 179 2.00 11.47 -2.56
C LEU A 179 1.11 12.33 -3.48
N VAL A 180 1.75 12.98 -4.44
CA VAL A 180 1.07 13.73 -5.51
C VAL A 180 1.30 13.14 -6.89
N GLY A 181 2.35 12.35 -7.04
CA GLY A 181 2.72 11.66 -8.28
C GLY A 181 3.46 10.38 -7.95
N LEU A 182 3.22 9.37 -8.78
CA LEU A 182 3.94 8.11 -8.75
C LEU A 182 4.24 7.76 -10.20
N ASN A 183 5.51 7.90 -10.57
CA ASN A 183 5.96 7.58 -11.90
C ASN A 183 6.65 6.21 -11.86
N SER A 184 5.96 5.19 -12.35
CA SER A 184 6.49 3.83 -12.41
C SER A 184 7.59 3.65 -13.45
N GLU A 185 7.66 4.51 -14.47
CA GLU A 185 8.67 4.42 -15.54
C GLU A 185 10.01 5.00 -15.06
N THR A 186 9.99 6.16 -14.42
CA THR A 186 11.18 6.77 -13.82
C THR A 186 11.51 6.18 -12.45
N GLY A 187 10.53 5.52 -11.83
CA GLY A 187 10.61 4.97 -10.49
C GLY A 187 10.74 6.06 -9.43
N VAL A 188 10.04 7.18 -9.60
CA VAL A 188 10.11 8.33 -8.68
C VAL A 188 8.75 8.57 -8.02
N VAL A 189 8.79 8.86 -6.72
CA VAL A 189 7.62 9.30 -5.96
C VAL A 189 7.69 10.79 -5.65
N ASP A 190 6.67 11.53 -6.09
CA ASP A 190 6.55 12.96 -5.82
C ASP A 190 5.80 13.20 -4.51
N TRP A 191 6.45 13.92 -3.60
CA TRP A 191 5.92 14.29 -2.30
C TRP A 191 5.48 15.74 -2.29
N ALA A 192 4.37 16.05 -1.59
CA ALA A 192 4.00 17.45 -1.38
C ALA A 192 3.40 17.71 0.00
N TRP A 193 3.69 18.91 0.49
CA TRP A 193 3.03 19.55 1.63
C TRP A 193 1.87 20.39 1.11
N ARG A 194 0.67 20.15 1.65
CA ARG A 194 -0.58 20.75 1.15
C ARG A 194 -1.44 21.25 2.30
N ASP A 195 -2.20 22.30 2.06
CA ASP A 195 -3.30 22.69 2.95
C ASP A 195 -4.58 21.92 2.61
N LYS A 196 -5.66 22.18 3.36
CA LYS A 196 -6.98 21.56 3.18
C LYS A 196 -7.61 21.83 1.79
N LYS A 197 -7.16 22.86 1.06
CA LYS A 197 -7.60 23.20 -0.30
C LYS A 197 -6.62 22.70 -1.36
N ASN A 198 -5.69 21.80 -0.99
CA ASN A 198 -4.69 21.22 -1.86
C ASN A 198 -3.70 22.24 -2.46
N ALA A 199 -3.57 23.44 -1.86
CA ALA A 199 -2.53 24.39 -2.25
C ALA A 199 -1.21 24.07 -1.55
N ALA A 200 -0.08 24.33 -2.22
CA ALA A 200 1.25 24.01 -1.72
C ALA A 200 1.56 24.78 -0.42
N VAL A 201 2.19 24.12 0.53
CA VAL A 201 2.63 24.68 1.81
C VAL A 201 4.14 24.52 1.90
N ASN A 202 4.87 25.56 2.33
CA ASN A 202 6.29 25.40 2.60
C ASN A 202 6.47 24.70 3.97
N PRO A 203 7.21 23.57 4.05
CA PRO A 203 7.41 22.82 5.29
C PRO A 203 8.05 23.62 6.43
N GLN A 204 8.78 24.70 6.14
CA GLN A 204 9.38 25.56 7.18
C GLN A 204 8.35 26.23 8.09
N TYR A 205 7.09 26.37 7.63
CA TYR A 205 5.99 26.93 8.40
C TYR A 205 5.13 25.87 9.08
N VAL A 206 5.59 24.61 9.11
CA VAL A 206 4.82 23.49 9.64
C VAL A 206 5.37 23.09 10.98
N ARG A 207 4.51 23.11 11.99
CA ARG A 207 4.75 22.43 13.26
C ARG A 207 4.14 21.04 13.18
N LEU A 208 4.98 20.01 13.17
CA LEU A 208 4.54 18.62 13.10
C LEU A 208 3.80 18.19 14.37
N ASN A 209 2.93 17.18 14.24
CA ASN A 209 2.33 16.57 15.41
C ASN A 209 3.40 15.88 16.27
N HIS A 210 3.12 15.71 17.56
CA HIS A 210 4.05 15.07 18.48
C HIS A 210 4.45 13.67 17.98
N GLY A 211 5.75 13.36 18.06
CA GLY A 211 6.31 12.08 17.60
C GLY A 211 6.50 11.96 16.08
N GLN A 212 6.06 12.94 15.28
CA GLN A 212 6.28 12.91 13.83
C GLN A 212 7.65 13.48 13.45
N THR A 213 8.39 12.66 12.71
CA THR A 213 9.66 12.97 12.03
C THR A 213 9.50 12.83 10.51
N SER A 214 10.49 13.30 9.75
CA SER A 214 10.56 13.14 8.29
C SER A 214 10.46 11.69 7.80
N ILE A 215 10.90 10.73 8.61
CA ILE A 215 10.82 9.28 8.34
C ILE A 215 9.41 8.78 8.62
N THR A 216 8.86 9.08 9.80
CA THR A 216 7.52 8.59 10.19
C THR A 216 6.43 9.11 9.28
N ILE A 217 6.47 10.38 8.85
CA ILE A 217 5.45 10.96 7.96
C ILE A 217 5.48 10.32 6.56
N ARG A 218 6.67 9.99 6.04
CA ARG A 218 6.80 9.28 4.75
C ARG A 218 6.29 7.86 4.88
N THR A 219 6.66 7.16 5.95
CA THR A 219 6.20 5.80 6.23
C THR A 219 4.67 5.74 6.31
N GLN A 220 4.06 6.63 7.09
CA GLN A 220 2.61 6.70 7.23
C GLN A 220 1.92 7.09 5.91
N ALA A 221 2.48 8.02 5.15
CA ALA A 221 1.93 8.41 3.86
C ALA A 221 1.98 7.26 2.82
N MET A 222 3.09 6.50 2.78
CA MET A 222 3.20 5.30 1.93
C MET A 222 2.18 4.24 2.34
N LEU A 223 2.07 3.94 3.63
CA LEU A 223 1.11 2.95 4.13
C LEU A 223 -0.33 3.35 3.80
N GLN A 224 -0.69 4.63 4.01
CA GLN A 224 -2.00 5.16 3.65
C GLN A 224 -2.28 4.96 2.16
N TYR A 225 -1.36 5.41 1.31
CA TYR A 225 -1.52 5.32 -0.14
C TYR A 225 -1.59 3.86 -0.61
N ASP A 226 -0.68 3.00 -0.17
CA ASP A 226 -0.61 1.59 -0.60
C ASP A 226 -1.85 0.81 -0.16
N ASN A 227 -2.37 1.06 1.04
CA ASN A 227 -3.59 0.41 1.53
C ASN A 227 -4.80 0.84 0.70
N VAL A 228 -4.98 2.14 0.50
CA VAL A 228 -6.10 2.66 -0.29
C VAL A 228 -6.00 2.23 -1.75
N GLU A 229 -4.79 2.19 -2.32
CA GLU A 229 -4.58 1.74 -3.69
C GLU A 229 -4.88 0.24 -3.84
N ARG A 230 -4.50 -0.61 -2.87
CA ARG A 230 -4.90 -2.02 -2.86
C ARG A 230 -6.40 -2.17 -2.89
N ASP A 231 -7.12 -1.46 -2.02
CA ASP A 231 -8.58 -1.55 -1.96
C ASP A 231 -9.23 -1.04 -3.25
N ARG A 232 -8.73 0.08 -3.79
CA ARG A 232 -9.21 0.68 -5.04
C ARG A 232 -9.06 -0.26 -6.23
N ILE A 233 -7.89 -0.85 -6.41
CA ILE A 233 -7.61 -1.77 -7.52
C ILE A 233 -8.33 -3.10 -7.32
N ARG A 234 -8.36 -3.65 -6.10
CA ARG A 234 -9.10 -4.88 -5.79
C ARG A 234 -10.58 -4.73 -6.07
N ALA A 235 -11.22 -3.68 -5.56
CA ALA A 235 -12.65 -3.44 -5.79
C ALA A 235 -12.99 -3.35 -7.29
N PHE A 236 -12.21 -2.57 -8.05
CA PHE A 236 -12.39 -2.46 -9.50
C PHE A 236 -12.22 -3.79 -10.22
N ASN A 237 -11.09 -4.48 -9.99
CA ASN A 237 -10.79 -5.73 -10.65
C ASN A 237 -11.81 -6.83 -10.29
N SER A 238 -12.22 -6.91 -9.01
CA SER A 238 -13.25 -7.84 -8.54
C SER A 238 -14.61 -7.58 -9.21
N SER A 239 -15.04 -6.32 -9.31
CA SER A 239 -16.26 -5.93 -10.04
C SER A 239 -16.19 -6.36 -11.51
N LEU A 240 -15.05 -6.12 -12.16
CA LEU A 240 -14.81 -6.49 -13.56
C LEU A 240 -14.89 -8.00 -13.79
N ILE A 241 -14.14 -8.81 -13.03
CA ILE A 241 -14.16 -10.27 -13.21
C ILE A 241 -15.51 -10.89 -12.85
N THR A 242 -16.22 -10.31 -11.89
CA THR A 242 -17.57 -10.74 -11.50
C THR A 242 -18.54 -10.56 -12.66
N ASN A 243 -18.51 -9.39 -13.32
CA ASN A 243 -19.37 -9.13 -14.47
C ASN A 243 -18.99 -9.99 -15.69
N CYS A 244 -17.71 -10.28 -15.88
CA CYS A 244 -17.26 -11.23 -16.91
C CYS A 244 -17.85 -12.63 -16.67
N ALA A 245 -17.69 -13.17 -15.45
CA ALA A 245 -18.25 -14.46 -15.09
C ALA A 245 -19.77 -14.49 -15.24
N ARG A 246 -20.48 -13.45 -14.81
CA ARG A 246 -21.94 -13.36 -14.99
C ARG A 246 -22.34 -13.44 -16.46
N ARG A 247 -21.65 -12.74 -17.38
CA ARG A 247 -21.95 -12.80 -18.82
C ARG A 247 -21.78 -14.20 -19.38
N ILE A 248 -20.69 -14.87 -18.99
CA ILE A 248 -20.39 -16.24 -19.39
C ILE A 248 -21.48 -17.20 -18.89
N ILE A 249 -21.82 -17.10 -17.61
CA ILE A 249 -22.85 -17.94 -16.97
C ILE A 249 -24.22 -17.71 -17.63
N GLN A 250 -24.57 -16.48 -18.04
CA GLN A 250 -25.81 -16.25 -18.81
C GLN A 250 -25.84 -17.00 -20.14
N LYS A 251 -24.73 -17.01 -20.87
CA LYS A 251 -24.62 -17.75 -22.14
C LYS A 251 -24.73 -19.26 -21.91
N TRP A 252 -24.09 -19.79 -20.87
CA TRP A 252 -24.18 -21.20 -20.51
C TRP A 252 -25.56 -21.60 -19.98
N ALA A 253 -26.28 -20.69 -19.31
CA ALA A 253 -27.67 -20.92 -18.94
C ALA A 253 -28.57 -21.06 -20.19
N GLN A 254 -28.36 -20.22 -21.21
CA GLN A 254 -29.12 -20.29 -22.46
C GLN A 254 -28.80 -21.55 -23.26
N ALA A 255 -27.52 -21.92 -23.38
CA ALA A 255 -27.09 -23.09 -24.14
C ALA A 255 -27.39 -24.43 -23.45
N GLY A 256 -27.40 -24.47 -22.12
CA GLY A 256 -27.36 -25.73 -21.37
C GLY A 256 -26.01 -26.42 -21.53
N THR A 257 -25.96 -27.73 -21.26
CA THR A 257 -24.70 -28.51 -21.24
C THR A 257 -24.64 -29.56 -22.35
N ALA A 258 -25.39 -29.38 -23.44
CA ALA A 258 -25.31 -30.24 -24.61
C ALA A 258 -24.04 -30.00 -25.45
N LEU A 259 -23.44 -28.82 -25.27
CA LEU A 259 -22.17 -28.41 -25.87
C LEU A 259 -21.16 -28.16 -24.75
N ASP A 260 -19.88 -28.35 -25.07
CA ASP A 260 -18.80 -28.02 -24.14
C ASP A 260 -18.82 -26.53 -23.81
N PRO A 261 -18.54 -26.15 -22.55
CA PRO A 261 -18.53 -24.76 -22.14
C PRO A 261 -17.43 -24.01 -22.88
N PHE A 262 -17.82 -22.91 -23.53
CA PHE A 262 -16.92 -22.04 -24.27
C PHE A 262 -16.99 -20.62 -23.71
N ILE A 263 -15.83 -19.96 -23.60
CA ILE A 263 -15.71 -18.55 -23.20
C ILE A 263 -15.26 -17.74 -24.41
N ASP A 264 -16.16 -16.91 -24.94
CA ASP A 264 -15.83 -15.95 -25.98
C ASP A 264 -14.74 -14.96 -25.51
N ASN A 265 -13.86 -14.56 -26.43
CA ASN A 265 -12.80 -13.59 -26.12
C ASN A 265 -13.33 -12.25 -25.61
N ILE A 266 -14.53 -11.83 -26.04
CA ILE A 266 -15.17 -10.60 -25.57
C ILE A 266 -15.63 -10.69 -24.10
N ASP A 267 -15.85 -11.90 -23.59
CA ASP A 267 -16.26 -12.11 -22.21
C ASP A 267 -15.09 -12.32 -21.26
N ARG A 268 -13.88 -12.56 -21.80
CA ARG A 268 -12.67 -12.63 -20.99
C ARG A 268 -12.38 -11.27 -20.35
N PRO A 269 -11.79 -11.24 -19.15
CA PRO A 269 -11.50 -10.00 -18.47
C PRO A 269 -10.47 -9.18 -19.27
N PHE A 270 -10.89 -8.01 -19.74
CA PHE A 270 -10.04 -7.02 -20.38
C PHE A 270 -9.90 -5.78 -19.48
N GLY A 271 -8.75 -5.12 -19.50
CA GLY A 271 -8.54 -3.88 -18.75
C GLY A 271 -8.33 -4.06 -17.24
N LEU A 272 -7.96 -5.27 -16.79
CA LEU A 272 -7.52 -5.45 -15.41
C LEU A 272 -6.35 -4.52 -15.08
N MET A 273 -6.38 -3.94 -13.90
CA MET A 273 -5.37 -2.98 -13.44
C MET A 273 -4.34 -3.67 -12.56
N SER A 274 -3.06 -3.32 -12.73
CA SER A 274 -1.99 -3.74 -11.83
C SER A 274 -1.89 -2.81 -10.62
N LEU A 275 -1.38 -3.34 -9.51
CA LEU A 275 -1.11 -2.52 -8.33
C LEU A 275 0.02 -1.52 -8.61
N GLN A 276 -0.19 -0.27 -8.20
CA GLN A 276 0.82 0.79 -8.27
C GLN A 276 1.18 1.23 -6.85
N LEU A 277 2.09 0.50 -6.21
CA LEU A 277 2.47 0.72 -4.82
C LEU A 277 3.67 1.66 -4.70
N SER A 278 3.64 2.54 -3.72
CA SER A 278 4.69 3.49 -3.41
C SER A 278 5.89 2.85 -2.71
N GLY A 279 5.66 1.94 -1.76
CA GLY A 279 6.73 1.32 -0.98
C GLY A 279 7.84 0.69 -1.85
N PRO A 280 7.50 -0.23 -2.78
CA PRO A 280 8.49 -0.85 -3.66
C PRO A 280 9.27 0.16 -4.53
N ILE A 281 8.59 1.21 -5.00
CA ILE A 281 9.23 2.25 -5.84
C ILE A 281 10.23 3.06 -5.01
N VAL A 282 9.85 3.47 -3.79
CA VAL A 282 10.73 4.23 -2.90
C VAL A 282 11.94 3.41 -2.47
N ILE A 283 11.79 2.11 -2.24
CA ILE A 283 12.93 1.21 -1.95
C ILE A 283 13.89 1.19 -3.14
N ALA A 284 13.38 0.94 -4.35
CA ALA A 284 14.20 0.91 -5.56
C ALA A 284 14.86 2.27 -5.88
N GLU A 285 14.19 3.38 -5.59
CA GLU A 285 14.77 4.73 -5.68
C GLU A 285 15.88 4.93 -4.65
N GLY A 286 15.66 4.51 -3.40
CA GLY A 286 16.67 4.58 -2.33
C GLY A 286 17.93 3.80 -2.66
N ASP A 287 17.80 2.58 -3.20
CA ASP A 287 18.93 1.75 -3.62
C ASP A 287 19.76 2.43 -4.71
N ARG A 288 19.10 3.02 -5.72
CA ARG A 288 19.77 3.79 -6.79
C ARG A 288 20.53 5.00 -6.25
N LEU A 289 19.96 5.72 -5.28
CA LEU A 289 20.64 6.87 -4.66
C LEU A 289 21.85 6.45 -3.83
N ILE A 290 21.77 5.32 -3.14
CA ILE A 290 22.92 4.75 -2.41
C ILE A 290 24.04 4.38 -3.38
N GLU A 291 23.71 3.73 -4.50
CA GLU A 291 24.67 3.38 -5.54
C GLU A 291 25.34 4.63 -6.14
N ALA A 292 24.54 5.64 -6.51
CA ALA A 292 25.05 6.91 -7.02
C ALA A 292 25.98 7.61 -6.02
N GLY A 293 25.63 7.61 -4.73
CA GLY A 293 26.46 8.16 -3.66
C GLY A 293 27.81 7.45 -3.55
N ARG A 294 27.82 6.10 -3.62
CA ARG A 294 29.07 5.31 -3.62
C ARG A 294 29.96 5.64 -4.82
N ALA A 295 29.36 5.73 -6.02
CA ALA A 295 30.08 6.08 -7.24
C ALA A 295 30.72 7.47 -7.16
N TYR A 296 29.96 8.46 -6.64
CA TYR A 296 30.47 9.81 -6.41
C TYR A 296 31.67 9.83 -5.45
N THR A 297 31.57 9.13 -4.31
CA THR A 297 32.68 9.06 -3.34
C THR A 297 33.93 8.44 -3.95
N ALA A 298 33.79 7.35 -4.72
CA ALA A 298 34.92 6.71 -5.39
C ALA A 298 35.61 7.66 -6.38
N GLN A 299 34.85 8.36 -7.23
CA GLN A 299 35.40 9.33 -8.19
C GLN A 299 36.08 10.51 -7.49
N SER A 300 35.47 11.05 -6.44
CA SER A 300 36.04 12.16 -5.67
C SER A 300 37.37 11.78 -5.03
N GLN A 301 37.49 10.56 -4.49
CA GLN A 301 38.74 10.05 -3.92
C GLN A 301 39.85 9.89 -4.97
N THR A 302 39.53 9.35 -6.16
CA THR A 302 40.49 9.22 -7.27
C THR A 302 41.02 10.58 -7.73
N LEU A 303 40.14 11.59 -7.84
CA LEU A 303 40.57 12.95 -8.19
C LEU A 303 41.49 13.53 -7.11
N HIS A 304 41.17 13.38 -5.82
CA HIS A 304 42.03 13.87 -4.75
C HIS A 304 43.41 13.20 -4.69
N THR A 305 43.55 11.95 -5.12
CA THR A 305 44.86 11.28 -5.24
C THR A 305 45.67 11.70 -6.46
N LEU A 306 45.03 12.19 -7.53
CA LEU A 306 45.73 12.66 -8.74
C LEU A 306 46.28 14.09 -8.62
N PHE A 307 45.80 14.85 -7.63
CA PHE A 307 46.23 16.22 -7.34
C PHE A 307 47.08 16.34 -6.06
N ARG A 308 47.65 15.22 -5.58
CA ARG A 308 48.72 15.19 -4.57
C ARG A 308 50.01 14.71 -5.21
#